data_AF-A0A818G7Q8-F1
#
_entry.id   AF-A0A818G7Q8-F1
#
_cell.length_a   1.000
_cell.length_b   1.000
_cell.length_c   1.000
_cell.angle_alpha   90.00
_cell.angle_beta   90.00
_cell.angle_gamma   90.00
#
_symmetry.space_group_name_H-M   'P 1'
#
loop_
_entity.id
_entity.type
_entity.pdbx_description
1 polymer ?
#
loop_
_entity_poly.entity_id
_entity_poly.type
_entity_poly.pdbx_seq_one_letter_code
_entity_poly.pdbx_strand_id
1 'polypeptide(L)'
;MSSEHGLHVMLSYHWDNKELVSKIYKVLKSRNIPVWMDIHGGISFNLFQSMADGVENAAVVVCFMTQKYQNSRNCEKELLYAERRRVSIIPCRLTRDWEPSTWLGIVIAGLVWVDFREITEANVDVKIDKLIDQIRVVAGKQLNCFLPETPSVQQTHPICVNNSSNTLYPVLSISSEISNRNTSDLNNLVRASSIDSTKRSTNLISRQHQSIDHTYNTPPPVPPRPNKDLIRERLLQTDTTKTFNKSESIDEKKENSIPVSNGRPDICEVSVQNQSNPRSIPDVIDLSPSINNSEKKRSGIIIDYSKFRRPPRIIGDDNDEISFCCPSGVAVSKTGLIYVADQQNQCIKIIPLLGSGKQILSRPFNRPKGVHIDELGRVLVTEHNRLLILDNDLNLLKAIGDHGSKPGEFNVPWGVTTDSSSNIYVCDQMNNRIQKLDVDGRFLLEWGYEGEHPGQFYYPHFISVSGNRVAVSDQLNHRVQVFDCFGNYHYKLGEPGNEPGQFSCPFGVCIDANGHLVVADHDNNRVQMFDENGDIELILDRETNPLFDFQGVHGLALTHDGGLLITDYKRNGKHRLFIFA
;
A
#
# COMPACT_ATOMS: atom_id res chain seq x y z
N MET A 1 4.64 -2.25 25.17
CA MET A 1 5.72 -2.74 26.05
C MET A 1 6.91 -3.13 25.18
N SER A 2 8.13 -3.12 25.72
CA SER A 2 9.36 -3.37 24.95
C SER A 2 9.65 -4.86 24.74
N SER A 3 10.35 -5.16 23.64
CA SER A 3 10.81 -6.49 23.23
C SER A 3 11.55 -7.26 24.34
N GLU A 4 10.92 -8.31 24.86
CA GLU A 4 11.49 -9.19 25.90
C GLU A 4 11.73 -10.63 25.38
N HIS A 5 11.71 -10.83 24.05
CA HIS A 5 11.89 -12.13 23.40
C HIS A 5 13.10 -12.09 22.47
N GLY A 6 14.18 -12.75 22.89
CA GLY A 6 15.35 -12.97 22.06
C GLY A 6 15.10 -13.97 20.92
N LEU A 7 16.17 -14.25 20.16
CA LEU A 7 16.12 -15.17 19.02
C LEU A 7 15.62 -16.56 19.43
N HIS A 8 14.65 -17.09 18.67
CA HIS A 8 13.95 -18.33 19.01
C HIS A 8 13.57 -19.18 17.79
N VAL A 9 13.16 -20.43 18.06
CA VAL A 9 12.50 -21.32 17.08
C VAL A 9 11.00 -21.00 17.07
N MET A 10 10.44 -20.66 15.91
CA MET A 10 8.98 -20.54 15.76
C MET A 10 8.39 -21.89 15.30
N LEU A 11 7.30 -22.35 15.92
CA LEU A 11 6.57 -23.55 15.49
C LEU A 11 5.27 -23.15 14.78
N SER A 12 5.23 -23.30 13.45
CA SER A 12 4.08 -23.01 12.58
C SER A 12 3.33 -24.30 12.22
N TYR A 13 2.02 -24.38 12.47
CA TYR A 13 1.24 -25.62 12.35
C TYR A 13 -0.25 -25.38 12.11
N HIS A 14 -0.93 -26.34 11.47
CA HIS A 14 -2.39 -26.36 11.43
C HIS A 14 -2.96 -27.02 12.70
N TRP A 15 -4.04 -26.46 13.25
CA TRP A 15 -4.52 -26.75 14.61
C TRP A 15 -4.84 -28.22 14.91
N ASP A 16 -5.20 -29.05 13.92
CA ASP A 16 -5.36 -30.51 14.11
C ASP A 16 -4.10 -31.17 14.72
N ASN A 17 -2.92 -30.62 14.46
CA ASN A 17 -1.63 -31.18 14.88
C ASN A 17 -1.17 -30.66 16.25
N LYS A 18 -2.01 -29.89 16.97
CA LYS A 18 -1.65 -29.19 18.22
C LYS A 18 -1.05 -30.10 19.28
N GLU A 19 -1.51 -31.33 19.41
CA GLU A 19 -1.02 -32.29 20.40
C GLU A 19 0.46 -32.66 20.15
N LEU A 20 0.80 -33.06 18.92
CA LEU A 20 2.18 -33.36 18.52
C LEU A 20 3.09 -32.15 18.72
N VAL A 21 2.68 -30.98 18.23
CA VAL A 21 3.48 -29.76 18.29
C VAL A 21 3.64 -29.28 19.75
N SER A 22 2.65 -29.54 20.61
CA SER A 22 2.73 -29.34 22.07
C SER A 22 3.71 -30.31 22.76
N LYS A 23 3.85 -31.57 22.29
CA LYS A 23 4.91 -32.46 22.77
C LYS A 23 6.29 -31.92 22.36
N ILE A 24 6.45 -31.52 21.09
CA ILE A 24 7.71 -30.99 20.54
C ILE A 24 8.16 -29.74 21.32
N TYR A 25 7.27 -28.79 21.55
CA TYR A 25 7.54 -27.57 22.33
C TYR A 25 8.06 -27.86 23.75
N LYS A 26 7.46 -28.85 24.44
CA LYS A 26 7.92 -29.27 25.77
C LYS A 26 9.34 -29.86 25.74
N VAL A 27 9.69 -30.62 24.70
CA VAL A 27 11.04 -31.18 24.52
C VAL A 27 12.06 -30.09 24.13
N LEU A 28 11.68 -29.14 23.27
CA LEU A 28 12.55 -28.00 22.93
C LEU A 28 12.86 -27.16 24.18
N LYS A 29 11.84 -26.85 25.01
CA LYS A 29 12.06 -26.16 26.29
C LYS A 29 12.91 -26.96 27.27
N SER A 30 12.72 -28.27 27.42
CA SER A 30 13.54 -29.08 28.35
C SER A 30 14.98 -29.29 27.87
N ARG A 31 15.27 -29.04 26.59
CA ARG A 31 16.62 -29.00 26.01
C ARG A 31 17.21 -27.58 25.95
N ASN A 32 16.62 -26.61 26.66
CA ASN A 32 17.01 -25.18 26.71
C ASN A 32 17.04 -24.48 25.33
N ILE A 33 16.24 -24.93 24.36
CA ILE A 33 16.10 -24.25 23.07
C ILE A 33 14.99 -23.18 23.21
N PRO A 34 15.28 -21.89 22.98
CA PRO A 34 14.23 -20.85 22.99
C PRO A 34 13.21 -21.15 21.89
N VAL A 35 11.94 -21.26 22.26
CA VAL A 35 10.87 -21.69 21.36
C VAL A 35 9.57 -20.90 21.59
N TRP A 36 9.00 -20.41 20.50
CA TRP A 36 7.73 -19.71 20.42
C TRP A 36 6.68 -20.60 19.74
N MET A 37 5.47 -20.57 20.27
CA MET A 37 4.27 -21.17 19.67
C MET A 37 3.06 -20.45 20.25
N ASP A 38 2.05 -20.18 19.42
CA ASP A 38 0.75 -19.73 19.88
C ASP A 38 0.00 -20.86 20.64
N ILE A 39 -0.04 -20.76 21.97
CA ILE A 39 -0.77 -21.70 22.85
C ILE A 39 -1.52 -21.05 24.02
N HIS A 40 -1.20 -19.81 24.41
CA HIS A 40 -1.71 -19.18 25.63
C HIS A 40 -2.03 -17.68 25.45
N GLY A 41 -3.17 -17.40 24.81
CA GLY A 41 -3.73 -16.06 24.72
C GLY A 41 -5.09 -16.08 24.02
N GLY A 42 -6.19 -16.15 24.78
CA GLY A 42 -7.53 -16.13 24.19
C GLY A 42 -7.87 -14.76 23.63
N ILE A 43 -8.06 -14.67 22.31
CA ILE A 43 -8.60 -13.52 21.56
C ILE A 43 -8.08 -12.15 22.08
N SER A 44 -6.77 -11.94 21.96
CA SER A 44 -6.27 -10.56 21.85
C SER A 44 -6.65 -10.01 20.46
N PHE A 45 -6.97 -8.72 20.38
CA PHE A 45 -7.76 -8.16 19.28
C PHE A 45 -7.06 -8.05 17.91
N ASN A 46 -5.83 -8.54 17.75
CA ASN A 46 -5.15 -8.52 16.45
C ASN A 46 -4.26 -9.76 16.23
N LEU A 47 -4.81 -10.75 15.51
CA LEU A 47 -4.13 -11.98 15.11
C LEU A 47 -2.79 -11.72 14.39
N PHE A 48 -2.69 -10.64 13.62
CA PHE A 48 -1.46 -10.32 12.89
C PHE A 48 -0.32 -9.84 13.79
N GLN A 49 -0.63 -9.37 15.01
CA GLN A 49 0.39 -8.89 15.93
C GLN A 49 1.13 -10.06 16.60
N SER A 50 0.42 -11.11 17.04
CA SER A 50 1.07 -12.33 17.53
C SER A 50 1.84 -13.07 16.42
N MET A 51 1.34 -13.07 15.19
CA MET A 51 2.06 -13.60 14.02
C MET A 51 3.35 -12.81 13.73
N ALA A 52 3.32 -11.48 13.86
CA ALA A 52 4.50 -10.63 13.71
C ALA A 52 5.52 -10.90 14.83
N ASP A 53 5.10 -10.84 16.10
CA ASP A 53 5.94 -11.08 17.28
C ASP A 53 6.68 -12.44 17.21
N GLY A 54 5.99 -13.48 16.69
CA GLY A 54 6.51 -14.84 16.54
C GLY A 54 7.44 -15.08 15.34
N VAL A 55 7.45 -14.20 14.33
CA VAL A 55 8.36 -14.30 13.17
C VAL A 55 9.49 -13.25 13.23
N GLU A 56 9.25 -12.09 13.85
CA GLU A 56 10.21 -10.99 13.88
C GLU A 56 11.52 -11.38 14.59
N ASN A 57 11.43 -12.17 15.67
CA ASN A 57 12.60 -12.69 16.40
C ASN A 57 12.85 -14.20 16.14
N ALA A 58 12.29 -14.76 15.06
CA ALA A 58 12.55 -16.14 14.68
C ALA A 58 13.94 -16.28 14.03
N ALA A 59 14.77 -17.16 14.59
CA ALA A 59 16.01 -17.63 13.96
C ALA A 59 15.71 -18.69 12.87
N VAL A 60 14.69 -19.52 13.13
CA VAL A 60 14.20 -20.56 12.22
C VAL A 60 12.71 -20.82 12.47
N VAL A 61 11.95 -21.01 11.39
CA VAL A 61 10.55 -21.43 11.42
C VAL A 61 10.46 -22.92 11.09
N VAL A 62 9.82 -23.69 11.96
CA VAL A 62 9.55 -25.12 11.77
C VAL A 62 8.09 -25.28 11.37
N CYS A 63 7.84 -25.81 10.17
CA CYS A 63 6.52 -25.88 9.57
C CYS A 63 5.98 -27.31 9.55
N PHE A 64 4.88 -27.58 10.24
CA PHE A 64 4.26 -28.92 10.31
C PHE A 64 3.25 -29.11 9.18
N MET A 65 3.75 -29.61 8.04
CA MET A 65 3.08 -29.56 6.74
C MET A 65 2.12 -30.73 6.50
N THR A 66 0.92 -30.35 6.06
CA THR A 66 -0.20 -31.19 5.63
C THR A 66 -1.01 -30.44 4.57
N GLN A 67 -1.93 -31.11 3.87
CA GLN A 67 -2.86 -30.42 2.94
C GLN A 67 -3.66 -29.29 3.63
N LYS A 68 -4.05 -29.46 4.90
CA LYS A 68 -4.73 -28.43 5.68
C LYS A 68 -3.82 -27.24 6.02
N TYR A 69 -2.51 -27.47 6.19
CA TYR A 69 -1.52 -26.39 6.36
C TYR A 69 -1.41 -25.53 5.08
N GLN A 70 -1.32 -26.16 3.90
CA GLN A 70 -1.28 -25.42 2.62
C GLN A 70 -2.57 -24.62 2.36
N ASN A 71 -3.71 -25.12 2.82
CA ASN A 71 -5.02 -24.46 2.67
C ASN A 71 -5.32 -23.42 3.78
N SER A 72 -4.42 -23.24 4.76
CA SER A 72 -4.62 -22.33 5.89
C SER A 72 -4.00 -20.96 5.60
N ARG A 73 -4.86 -19.94 5.43
CA ARG A 73 -4.44 -18.54 5.21
C ARG A 73 -3.51 -17.99 6.31
N ASN A 74 -3.59 -18.52 7.53
CA ASN A 74 -2.71 -18.12 8.62
C ASN A 74 -1.29 -18.70 8.40
N CYS A 75 -1.21 -20.00 8.13
CA CYS A 75 0.04 -20.70 7.85
C CYS A 75 0.72 -20.19 6.57
N GLU A 76 -0.07 -19.86 5.54
CA GLU A 76 0.36 -19.17 4.32
C GLU A 76 0.99 -17.81 4.64
N LYS A 77 0.30 -16.95 5.43
CA LYS A 77 0.85 -15.65 5.84
C LYS A 77 2.10 -15.75 6.72
N GLU A 78 2.14 -16.66 7.70
CA GLU A 78 3.33 -16.93 8.53
C GLU A 78 4.54 -17.28 7.67
N LEU A 79 4.37 -18.25 6.75
CA LEU A 79 5.46 -18.80 5.98
C LEU A 79 5.93 -17.86 4.86
N LEU A 80 5.02 -17.12 4.22
CA LEU A 80 5.38 -16.05 3.28
C LEU A 80 6.04 -14.85 3.97
N TYR A 81 5.68 -14.52 5.21
CA TYR A 81 6.35 -13.47 5.97
C TYR A 81 7.77 -13.90 6.41
N ALA A 82 7.95 -15.17 6.78
CA ALA A 82 9.26 -15.76 7.05
C ALA A 82 10.17 -15.78 5.81
N GLU A 83 9.65 -16.20 4.66
CA GLU A 83 10.34 -16.18 3.36
C GLU A 83 10.78 -14.76 2.99
N ARG A 84 9.88 -13.78 3.09
CA ARG A 84 10.15 -12.37 2.79
C ARG A 84 11.21 -11.74 3.71
N ARG A 85 11.29 -12.19 4.96
CA ARG A 85 12.36 -11.84 5.92
C ARG A 85 13.65 -12.65 5.74
N ARG A 86 13.66 -13.68 4.88
CA ARG A 86 14.74 -14.67 4.71
C ARG A 86 15.09 -15.41 6.01
N VAL A 87 14.09 -15.64 6.86
CA VAL A 87 14.23 -16.54 8.00
C VAL A 87 14.37 -17.98 7.47
N SER A 88 15.22 -18.79 8.10
CA SER A 88 15.38 -20.18 7.67
C SER A 88 14.12 -21.01 7.94
N ILE A 89 13.78 -21.91 7.01
CA ILE A 89 12.58 -22.75 7.08
C ILE A 89 12.98 -24.22 7.19
N ILE A 90 12.41 -24.94 8.16
CA ILE A 90 12.53 -26.41 8.29
C ILE A 90 11.16 -27.04 8.01
N PRO A 91 10.94 -27.64 6.82
CA PRO A 91 9.69 -28.31 6.49
C PRO A 91 9.61 -29.70 7.14
N CYS A 92 8.60 -29.92 7.96
CA CYS A 92 8.28 -31.21 8.57
C CYS A 92 7.11 -31.86 7.82
N ARG A 93 7.28 -33.08 7.29
CA ARG A 93 6.21 -33.80 6.55
C ARG A 93 5.46 -34.76 7.46
N LEU A 94 4.14 -34.59 7.58
CA LEU A 94 3.30 -35.43 8.46
C LEU A 94 2.50 -36.50 7.70
N THR A 95 2.15 -36.24 6.43
CA THR A 95 1.30 -37.15 5.62
C THR A 95 2.06 -37.84 4.48
N ARG A 96 1.67 -39.08 4.18
CA ARG A 96 2.16 -39.83 3.00
C ARG A 96 1.54 -39.29 1.72
N ASP A 97 0.22 -39.38 1.60
CA ASP A 97 -0.53 -39.30 0.33
C ASP A 97 -0.87 -37.86 -0.12
N TRP A 98 0.03 -36.92 0.19
CA TRP A 98 -0.05 -35.53 -0.20
C TRP A 98 1.36 -34.99 -0.44
N GLU A 99 1.51 -34.22 -1.52
CA GLU A 99 2.70 -33.43 -1.84
C GLU A 99 2.34 -31.93 -1.84
N PRO A 100 3.25 -31.04 -1.40
CA PRO A 100 3.03 -29.61 -1.44
C PRO A 100 2.96 -29.10 -2.88
N SER A 101 2.10 -28.12 -3.11
CA SER A 101 1.82 -27.55 -4.43
C SER A 101 1.54 -26.05 -4.35
N THR A 102 1.20 -25.43 -5.48
CA THR A 102 0.92 -23.99 -5.63
C THR A 102 1.95 -23.10 -4.93
N TRP A 103 1.56 -22.25 -3.99
CA TRP A 103 2.46 -21.33 -3.28
C TRP A 103 3.48 -22.09 -2.42
N LEU A 104 3.04 -23.13 -1.72
CA LEU A 104 3.87 -23.87 -0.76
C LEU A 104 4.99 -24.62 -1.47
N GLY A 105 4.64 -25.31 -2.56
CA GLY A 105 5.61 -26.05 -3.38
C GLY A 105 6.75 -25.18 -3.94
N ILE A 106 6.53 -23.88 -4.11
CA ILE A 106 7.56 -22.90 -4.51
C ILE A 106 8.44 -22.54 -3.32
N VAL A 107 7.85 -22.11 -2.19
CA VAL A 107 8.58 -21.61 -1.01
C VAL A 107 9.55 -22.65 -0.42
N ILE A 108 9.20 -23.93 -0.49
CA ILE A 108 10.02 -25.03 0.06
C ILE A 108 10.73 -25.89 -0.99
N ALA A 109 10.82 -25.42 -2.24
CA ALA A 109 11.58 -26.10 -3.29
C ALA A 109 13.07 -26.21 -2.91
N GLY A 110 13.60 -27.45 -2.87
CA GLY A 110 15.01 -27.72 -2.56
C GLY A 110 15.38 -27.71 -1.07
N LEU A 111 14.43 -27.51 -0.15
CA LEU A 111 14.71 -27.60 1.29
C LEU A 111 14.83 -29.05 1.78
N VAL A 112 15.62 -29.26 2.84
CA VAL A 112 15.78 -30.57 3.50
C VAL A 112 14.61 -30.79 4.47
N TRP A 113 13.93 -31.92 4.32
CA TRP A 113 12.74 -32.26 5.10
C TRP A 113 13.04 -33.09 6.35
N VAL A 114 12.27 -32.86 7.42
CA VAL A 114 12.19 -33.78 8.57
C VAL A 114 10.95 -34.65 8.44
N ASP A 115 11.15 -35.97 8.48
CA ASP A 115 10.08 -36.94 8.25
C ASP A 115 9.31 -37.29 9.54
N PHE A 116 8.12 -36.70 9.67
CA PHE A 116 7.14 -36.92 10.74
C PHE A 116 5.94 -37.77 10.26
N ARG A 117 6.06 -38.54 9.18
CA ARG A 117 5.08 -39.57 8.81
C ARG A 117 5.17 -40.75 9.78
N GLU A 118 4.09 -41.52 9.95
CA GLU A 118 4.08 -42.77 10.75
C GLU A 118 4.61 -42.59 12.18
N ILE A 119 4.13 -41.56 12.89
CA ILE A 119 4.47 -41.35 14.30
C ILE A 119 3.81 -42.45 15.14
N THR A 120 4.61 -43.08 15.99
CA THR A 120 4.15 -43.99 17.05
C THR A 120 4.85 -43.62 18.35
N GLU A 121 4.30 -44.05 19.49
CA GLU A 121 4.90 -43.81 20.81
C GLU A 121 6.35 -44.30 20.91
N ALA A 122 6.70 -45.37 20.17
CA ALA A 122 8.04 -45.93 20.12
C ALA A 122 9.03 -45.18 19.22
N ASN A 123 8.57 -44.32 18.29
CA ASN A 123 9.46 -43.63 17.32
C ASN A 123 9.40 -42.09 17.38
N VAL A 124 8.43 -41.53 18.09
CA VAL A 124 8.19 -40.08 18.14
C VAL A 124 9.41 -39.32 18.64
N ASP A 125 10.07 -39.77 19.71
CA ASP A 125 11.17 -39.02 20.32
C ASP A 125 12.44 -39.07 19.44
N VAL A 126 12.66 -40.16 18.70
CA VAL A 126 13.73 -40.27 17.68
C VAL A 126 13.49 -39.31 16.50
N LYS A 127 12.22 -39.04 16.14
CA LYS A 127 11.87 -38.01 15.14
C LYS A 127 12.07 -36.60 15.68
N ILE A 128 11.86 -36.37 16.98
CA ILE A 128 12.09 -35.09 17.65
C ILE A 128 13.59 -34.78 17.78
N ASP A 129 14.43 -35.75 18.14
CA ASP A 129 15.89 -35.52 18.18
C ASP A 129 16.45 -35.20 16.78
N LYS A 130 15.95 -35.84 15.71
CA LYS A 130 16.29 -35.46 14.32
C LYS A 130 15.88 -34.04 13.96
N LEU A 131 14.74 -33.55 14.47
CA LEU A 131 14.32 -32.16 14.30
C LEU A 131 15.25 -31.19 15.06
N ILE A 132 15.65 -31.56 16.29
CA ILE A 132 16.59 -30.77 17.11
C ILE A 132 17.95 -30.63 16.41
N ASP A 133 18.45 -31.70 15.79
CA ASP A 133 19.73 -31.64 15.08
C ASP A 133 19.64 -30.79 13.80
N GLN A 134 18.51 -30.78 13.08
CA GLN A 134 18.30 -29.81 11.99
C GLN A 134 18.20 -28.36 12.49
N ILE A 135 17.49 -28.11 13.61
CA ILE A 135 17.45 -26.79 14.26
C ILE A 135 18.86 -26.32 14.65
N ARG A 136 19.72 -27.22 15.15
CA ARG A 136 21.13 -26.92 15.48
C ARG A 136 21.98 -26.61 14.25
N VAL A 137 21.83 -27.38 13.16
CA VAL A 137 22.55 -27.14 11.90
C VAL A 137 22.16 -25.79 11.28
N VAL A 138 20.87 -25.46 11.31
CA VAL A 138 20.32 -24.25 10.68
C VAL A 138 20.53 -22.99 11.54
N ALA A 139 20.20 -23.06 12.83
CA ALA A 139 20.10 -21.90 13.72
C ALA A 139 20.93 -22.00 15.01
N GLY A 140 21.71 -23.07 15.22
CA GLY A 140 22.45 -23.30 16.47
C GLY A 140 23.42 -22.17 16.86
N LYS A 141 23.99 -21.47 15.87
CA LYS A 141 24.84 -20.28 16.07
C LYS A 141 24.09 -19.04 16.57
N GLN A 142 22.81 -18.93 16.24
CA GLN A 142 21.94 -17.79 16.59
C GLN A 142 21.22 -18.04 17.93
N LEU A 143 20.96 -19.31 18.26
CA LEU A 143 20.25 -19.76 19.45
C LEU A 143 21.18 -20.18 20.60
N ASN A 144 22.51 -20.05 20.44
CA ASN A 144 23.55 -20.52 21.38
C ASN A 144 23.42 -22.00 21.80
N CYS A 145 22.76 -22.85 21.00
CA CYS A 145 22.34 -24.21 21.39
C CYS A 145 23.19 -25.33 20.74
N PHE A 146 24.47 -25.05 20.54
CA PHE A 146 25.46 -25.98 19.97
C PHE A 146 25.49 -27.34 20.69
N LEU A 147 25.98 -28.36 19.98
CA LEU A 147 26.45 -29.60 20.61
C LEU A 147 27.65 -29.27 21.53
N PRO A 148 27.84 -30.00 22.64
CA PRO A 148 29.11 -29.92 23.37
C PRO A 148 30.25 -30.32 22.43
N GLU A 149 31.32 -29.53 22.41
CA GLU A 149 32.49 -29.84 21.58
C GLU A 149 33.04 -31.21 21.97
N THR A 150 33.23 -32.09 20.98
CA THR A 150 34.00 -33.32 21.20
C THR A 150 35.43 -32.90 21.57
N PRO A 151 35.97 -33.39 22.70
CA PRO A 151 37.21 -32.84 23.25
C PRO A 151 38.34 -32.97 22.23
N SER A 152 38.93 -31.85 21.87
CA SER A 152 39.99 -31.77 20.87
C SER A 152 41.21 -32.56 21.32
N VAL A 153 41.65 -33.49 20.48
CA VAL A 153 42.86 -34.26 20.75
C VAL A 153 44.05 -33.30 20.72
N GLN A 154 44.66 -33.09 21.87
CA GLN A 154 45.86 -32.27 22.00
C GLN A 154 47.01 -32.89 21.18
N GLN A 155 47.34 -32.27 20.04
CA GLN A 155 48.65 -32.42 19.44
C GLN A 155 49.52 -31.23 19.86
N THR A 156 50.45 -31.50 20.77
CA THR A 156 51.48 -30.56 21.19
C THR A 156 52.47 -30.33 20.04
N HIS A 157 52.83 -29.06 19.80
CA HIS A 157 53.84 -28.72 18.79
C HIS A 157 55.23 -29.24 19.19
N PRO A 158 55.93 -29.98 18.32
CA PRO A 158 57.38 -30.15 18.42
C PRO A 158 58.09 -28.84 18.07
N ILE A 159 59.24 -28.59 18.71
CA ILE A 159 60.07 -27.41 18.49
C ILE A 159 60.91 -27.57 17.21
N CYS A 160 61.02 -26.51 16.41
CA CYS A 160 61.91 -26.49 15.23
C CYS A 160 63.39 -26.57 15.63
N VAL A 161 64.14 -27.49 15.02
CA VAL A 161 65.61 -27.56 15.09
C VAL A 161 66.16 -27.78 13.67
N ASN A 162 67.34 -27.22 13.40
CA ASN A 162 67.87 -27.00 12.05
C ASN A 162 68.57 -28.23 11.42
N ASN A 163 68.70 -28.16 10.09
CA ASN A 163 69.75 -28.75 9.25
C ASN A 163 69.90 -30.29 9.23
N SER A 164 69.69 -30.89 8.06
CA SER A 164 70.83 -31.28 7.18
C SER A 164 70.36 -31.87 5.84
N SER A 165 71.29 -31.95 4.88
CA SER A 165 71.08 -32.46 3.52
C SER A 165 71.21 -33.98 3.43
N ASN A 166 70.41 -34.64 2.57
CA ASN A 166 71.00 -35.36 1.43
C ASN A 166 70.01 -35.86 0.37
N THR A 167 70.58 -36.07 -0.82
CA THR A 167 70.02 -36.56 -2.08
C THR A 167 69.47 -37.99 -2.07
N LEU A 168 68.50 -38.30 -2.94
CA LEU A 168 68.68 -39.20 -4.10
C LEU A 168 67.43 -39.25 -5.03
N TYR A 169 67.66 -39.58 -6.31
CA TYR A 169 66.63 -39.79 -7.36
C TYR A 169 66.47 -41.31 -7.68
N PRO A 170 65.87 -41.76 -8.81
CA PRO A 170 64.44 -41.97 -9.08
C PRO A 170 64.15 -43.44 -9.51
N VAL A 171 62.98 -43.75 -10.12
CA VAL A 171 62.81 -44.71 -11.27
C VAL A 171 61.33 -44.78 -11.74
N LEU A 172 61.08 -45.27 -12.97
CA LEU A 172 59.77 -45.35 -13.65
C LEU A 172 59.26 -46.79 -13.89
N SER A 173 57.93 -46.94 -14.02
CA SER A 173 57.23 -47.90 -14.90
C SER A 173 55.74 -47.47 -15.04
N ILE A 174 55.16 -47.10 -16.20
CA ILE A 174 54.85 -47.89 -17.42
C ILE A 174 53.73 -48.91 -17.10
N SER A 175 52.44 -48.62 -17.37
CA SER A 175 51.63 -48.80 -18.62
C SER A 175 51.34 -50.28 -18.97
N SER A 176 50.34 -50.70 -19.77
CA SER A 176 49.31 -50.05 -20.63
C SER A 176 48.09 -51.02 -20.75
N GLU A 177 46.95 -50.80 -21.42
CA GLU A 177 46.64 -50.79 -22.87
C GLU A 177 45.15 -50.37 -23.07
N ILE A 178 44.68 -49.60 -24.08
CA ILE A 178 44.65 -49.76 -25.56
C ILE A 178 43.59 -50.81 -26.00
N SER A 179 42.64 -50.59 -26.93
CA SER A 179 42.27 -49.52 -27.90
C SER A 179 40.72 -49.40 -28.02
N ASN A 180 39.99 -48.75 -28.94
CA ASN A 180 40.13 -48.13 -30.30
C ASN A 180 39.11 -46.94 -30.40
N ARG A 181 39.25 -45.84 -31.18
CA ARG A 181 39.30 -45.57 -32.65
C ARG A 181 37.97 -45.76 -33.40
N ASN A 182 37.46 -44.87 -34.28
CA ASN A 182 37.81 -43.51 -34.80
C ASN A 182 36.46 -42.73 -34.98
N THR A 183 36.26 -41.39 -35.11
CA THR A 183 37.03 -40.15 -35.45
C THR A 183 37.15 -39.75 -36.94
N SER A 184 36.26 -38.82 -37.38
CA SER A 184 36.42 -37.86 -38.51
C SER A 184 35.40 -36.71 -38.32
N ASP A 185 35.79 -35.46 -38.01
CA ASP A 185 36.31 -34.40 -38.92
C ASP A 185 35.22 -33.85 -39.87
N LEU A 186 34.82 -32.57 -39.83
CA LEU A 186 35.66 -31.38 -40.09
C LEU A 186 34.96 -30.04 -39.71
N ASN A 187 35.70 -28.93 -39.79
CA ASN A 187 35.24 -27.55 -39.57
C ASN A 187 34.45 -26.96 -40.76
N ASN A 188 33.54 -26.02 -40.48
CA ASN A 188 33.40 -24.67 -41.08
C ASN A 188 31.94 -24.18 -41.20
N LEU A 189 31.67 -22.94 -40.77
CA LEU A 189 30.88 -21.96 -41.55
C LEU A 189 30.86 -20.57 -40.89
N VAL A 190 31.44 -19.57 -41.57
CA VAL A 190 31.37 -18.14 -41.21
C VAL A 190 31.28 -17.32 -42.51
N ARG A 191 30.37 -16.33 -42.54
CA ARG A 191 30.14 -15.29 -43.59
C ARG A 191 29.68 -15.76 -44.98
N ALA A 192 28.44 -15.37 -45.33
CA ALA A 192 28.03 -14.64 -46.55
C ALA A 192 26.48 -14.54 -46.52
N SER A 193 25.73 -13.43 -46.57
CA SER A 193 25.84 -12.04 -47.06
C SER A 193 24.92 -11.76 -48.27
N SER A 194 23.78 -11.11 -47.99
CA SER A 194 23.04 -10.17 -48.87
C SER A 194 22.34 -10.66 -50.17
N ILE A 195 21.43 -9.80 -50.64
CA ILE A 195 20.73 -9.76 -51.95
C ILE A 195 19.53 -10.73 -52.11
N ASP A 196 18.42 -10.41 -52.79
CA ASP A 196 17.58 -9.18 -52.86
C ASP A 196 16.24 -9.51 -53.58
N SER A 197 15.26 -8.60 -53.49
CA SER A 197 14.31 -8.25 -54.56
C SER A 197 13.09 -9.14 -54.92
N THR A 198 11.93 -8.72 -54.38
CA THR A 198 10.68 -8.42 -55.12
C THR A 198 9.80 -9.49 -55.80
N LYS A 199 8.48 -9.17 -55.78
CA LYS A 199 7.37 -9.59 -56.67
C LYS A 199 6.87 -11.05 -56.57
N ARG A 200 5.64 -11.37 -57.01
CA ARG A 200 4.29 -10.70 -57.00
C ARG A 200 3.35 -11.68 -57.72
N SER A 201 2.10 -11.85 -57.25
CA SER A 201 0.97 -12.46 -58.03
C SER A 201 1.16 -13.96 -58.44
N THR A 202 0.14 -14.79 -58.72
CA THR A 202 -1.34 -14.65 -58.76
C THR A 202 -2.02 -16.04 -58.74
N ASN A 203 -3.29 -16.10 -58.28
CA ASN A 203 -4.37 -16.99 -58.79
C ASN A 203 -4.26 -18.53 -58.56
N LEU A 204 -5.35 -19.34 -58.56
CA LEU A 204 -6.82 -19.15 -58.44
C LEU A 204 -7.52 -20.51 -58.18
N ILE A 205 -8.80 -20.49 -57.77
CA ILE A 205 -9.81 -21.60 -57.91
C ILE A 205 -9.56 -22.83 -56.98
N SER A 206 -10.57 -23.55 -56.44
CA SER A 206 -12.03 -23.61 -56.69
C SER A 206 -12.91 -23.47 -55.43
N ARG A 207 -14.22 -23.25 -55.63
CA ARG A 207 -15.28 -23.15 -54.60
C ARG A 207 -16.19 -24.40 -54.60
N GLN A 208 -16.79 -24.70 -53.45
CA GLN A 208 -18.22 -25.07 -53.24
C GLN A 208 -18.49 -24.86 -51.73
N HIS A 209 -19.35 -23.98 -51.20
CA HIS A 209 -20.69 -23.42 -51.50
C HIS A 209 -21.91 -24.34 -51.23
N GLN A 210 -22.44 -24.23 -50.01
CA GLN A 210 -23.86 -24.12 -49.62
C GLN A 210 -23.85 -23.37 -48.25
N SER A 211 -24.35 -22.15 -48.02
CA SER A 211 -25.63 -21.46 -48.33
C SER A 211 -26.65 -21.55 -47.18
N ILE A 212 -26.83 -20.44 -46.46
CA ILE A 212 -28.02 -19.99 -45.70
C ILE A 212 -27.84 -18.48 -45.46
N ASP A 213 -28.95 -17.74 -45.31
CA ASP A 213 -29.05 -16.32 -45.67
C ASP A 213 -28.60 -15.27 -44.64
N HIS A 214 -28.43 -14.04 -45.14
CA HIS A 214 -28.23 -12.84 -44.33
C HIS A 214 -29.52 -12.37 -43.63
N THR A 215 -29.42 -12.07 -42.33
CA THR A 215 -30.23 -11.03 -41.70
C THR A 215 -29.32 -10.01 -41.00
N TYR A 216 -29.60 -8.72 -41.19
CA TYR A 216 -28.89 -7.65 -40.49
C TYR A 216 -29.50 -7.47 -39.09
N ASN A 217 -28.85 -8.02 -38.06
CA ASN A 217 -29.13 -7.62 -36.68
C ASN A 217 -28.36 -6.34 -36.36
N THR A 218 -29.09 -5.24 -36.17
CA THR A 218 -28.56 -4.03 -35.53
C THR A 218 -28.16 -4.34 -34.09
N PRO A 219 -27.13 -3.66 -33.54
CA PRO A 219 -26.79 -3.81 -32.12
C PRO A 219 -27.99 -3.38 -31.25
N PRO A 220 -28.19 -4.01 -30.07
CA PRO A 220 -29.26 -3.63 -29.16
C PRO A 220 -29.07 -2.19 -28.65
N PRO A 221 -30.16 -1.44 -28.37
CA PRO A 221 -30.07 -0.07 -27.90
C PRO A 221 -29.39 -0.01 -26.53
N VAL A 222 -28.53 1.01 -26.35
CA VAL A 222 -27.89 1.32 -25.06
C VAL A 222 -29.00 1.62 -24.03
N PRO A 223 -28.96 1.01 -22.83
CA PRO A 223 -29.95 1.31 -21.79
C PRO A 223 -29.91 2.80 -21.42
N PRO A 224 -31.07 3.45 -21.21
CA PRO A 224 -31.10 4.87 -20.89
C PRO A 224 -30.40 5.15 -19.56
N ARG A 225 -29.73 6.31 -19.46
CA ARG A 225 -29.14 6.77 -18.21
C ARG A 225 -30.25 6.87 -17.13
N PRO A 226 -30.00 6.48 -15.87
CA PRO A 226 -30.95 6.70 -14.79
C PRO A 226 -31.25 8.19 -14.67
N ASN A 227 -32.54 8.56 -14.67
CA ASN A 227 -32.93 9.97 -14.63
C ASN A 227 -32.60 10.57 -13.25
N LYS A 228 -32.06 11.80 -13.22
CA LYS A 228 -31.56 12.43 -11.99
C LYS A 228 -32.64 12.72 -10.95
N ASP A 229 -33.91 12.78 -11.36
CA ASP A 229 -35.03 13.10 -10.47
C ASP A 229 -35.45 11.90 -9.60
N LEU A 230 -35.22 10.66 -10.05
CA LEU A 230 -35.63 9.43 -9.35
C LEU A 230 -34.89 9.18 -8.02
N ILE A 231 -33.79 9.90 -7.77
CA ILE A 231 -33.05 9.82 -6.50
C ILE A 231 -33.70 10.72 -5.42
N ARG A 232 -34.46 11.76 -5.80
CA ARG A 232 -35.14 12.64 -4.83
C ARG A 232 -36.45 12.09 -4.30
N GLU A 233 -37.23 11.34 -5.10
CA GLU A 233 -38.53 10.83 -4.65
C GLU A 233 -38.42 9.69 -3.62
N ARG A 234 -37.34 8.89 -3.65
CA ARG A 234 -37.15 7.80 -2.68
C ARG A 234 -36.76 8.25 -1.26
N LEU A 235 -36.40 9.52 -1.08
CA LEU A 235 -36.13 10.12 0.24
C LEU A 235 -37.35 10.87 0.83
N LEU A 236 -38.52 10.79 0.17
CA LEU A 236 -39.75 11.51 0.57
C LEU A 236 -40.99 10.61 0.70
N GLN A 237 -40.82 9.27 0.77
CA GLN A 237 -41.93 8.31 0.91
C GLN A 237 -41.87 7.46 2.20
N THR A 238 -41.09 7.86 3.19
CA THR A 238 -41.06 7.25 4.53
C THR A 238 -41.54 8.21 5.62
N ASP A 239 -42.57 8.99 5.34
CA ASP A 239 -43.31 9.73 6.38
C ASP A 239 -44.81 9.86 6.04
N THR A 240 -45.62 10.10 7.07
CA THR A 240 -47.08 10.31 7.09
C THR A 240 -48.02 9.11 6.82
N THR A 241 -48.51 8.57 7.94
CA THR A 241 -49.86 7.99 8.15
C THR A 241 -50.22 6.57 7.65
N LYS A 242 -50.50 5.69 8.62
CA LYS A 242 -51.90 5.46 9.03
C LYS A 242 -52.05 5.00 10.48
N THR A 243 -53.09 5.48 11.13
CA THR A 243 -53.49 5.18 12.52
C THR A 243 -54.45 3.98 12.56
N PHE A 244 -54.39 3.14 13.61
CA PHE A 244 -55.34 3.21 14.75
C PHE A 244 -55.25 2.06 15.78
N ASN A 245 -55.53 2.42 17.04
CA ASN A 245 -56.20 1.64 18.09
C ASN A 245 -55.53 0.45 18.82
N LYS A 246 -55.37 0.68 20.15
CA LYS A 246 -55.76 -0.20 21.28
C LYS A 246 -54.94 -1.48 21.57
N SER A 247 -54.78 -1.88 22.84
CA SER A 247 -55.06 -1.23 24.14
C SER A 247 -54.41 -2.00 25.30
N GLU A 248 -54.23 -1.32 26.44
CA GLU A 248 -53.94 -1.90 27.78
C GLU A 248 -52.56 -2.61 27.93
N SER A 249 -51.94 -2.72 29.11
CA SER A 249 -51.93 -1.94 30.38
C SER A 249 -50.69 -2.42 31.19
N ILE A 250 -50.00 -1.64 32.04
CA ILE A 250 -50.27 -1.36 33.46
C ILE A 250 -49.08 -0.51 33.99
N ASP A 251 -49.37 0.56 34.75
CA ASP A 251 -48.69 1.13 35.94
C ASP A 251 -47.14 1.38 36.02
N GLU A 252 -46.63 2.41 36.73
CA GLU A 252 -47.28 3.43 37.58
C GLU A 252 -46.45 4.72 37.80
N LYS A 253 -47.15 5.83 38.11
CA LYS A 253 -46.78 7.01 38.95
C LYS A 253 -45.58 7.93 38.52
N LYS A 254 -45.84 9.21 38.19
CA LYS A 254 -46.07 10.41 39.07
C LYS A 254 -44.75 11.05 39.58
N GLU A 255 -44.58 12.36 39.76
CA GLU A 255 -45.39 13.60 39.60
C GLU A 255 -44.39 14.80 39.47
N ASN A 256 -44.72 16.09 39.26
CA ASN A 256 -45.96 16.88 39.15
C ASN A 256 -45.80 17.94 38.00
N SER A 257 -46.60 19.02 37.93
CA SER A 257 -46.70 19.86 36.71
C SER A 257 -47.15 21.34 36.91
N ILE A 258 -46.53 22.27 36.15
CA ILE A 258 -47.19 23.40 35.41
C ILE A 258 -47.76 24.56 36.32
N PRO A 259 -48.11 25.81 35.87
CA PRO A 259 -48.19 26.45 34.53
C PRO A 259 -47.58 27.90 34.34
N VAL A 260 -47.69 28.45 33.10
CA VAL A 260 -47.85 29.88 32.64
C VAL A 260 -46.82 30.99 32.97
N SER A 261 -46.64 32.07 32.15
CA SER A 261 -46.99 32.35 30.72
C SER A 261 -46.31 33.61 30.15
N ASN A 262 -46.04 33.58 28.83
CA ASN A 262 -46.12 34.66 27.81
C ASN A 262 -45.85 36.14 28.17
N GLY A 263 -44.88 36.77 27.48
CA GLY A 263 -44.76 38.24 27.38
C GLY A 263 -43.62 38.73 26.46
N ARG A 264 -43.96 39.49 25.41
CA ARG A 264 -43.07 40.24 24.48
C ARG A 264 -43.93 41.32 23.78
N PRO A 265 -43.35 42.39 23.22
CA PRO A 265 -42.05 43.04 23.48
C PRO A 265 -42.25 44.55 23.83
N ASP A 266 -41.19 45.38 23.77
CA ASP A 266 -41.27 46.74 23.19
C ASP A 266 -39.87 47.31 22.88
N ILE A 267 -39.79 48.44 22.15
CA ILE A 267 -38.58 48.98 21.47
C ILE A 267 -38.46 50.53 21.67
N CYS A 268 -37.33 51.13 21.26
CA CYS A 268 -36.96 52.57 21.26
C CYS A 268 -36.49 53.13 22.63
N GLU A 269 -35.54 54.08 22.74
CA GLU A 269 -34.66 54.82 21.79
C GLU A 269 -33.39 55.31 22.58
N VAL A 270 -32.35 56.02 22.10
CA VAL A 270 -32.04 56.82 20.90
C VAL A 270 -30.52 56.77 20.55
N SER A 271 -30.03 57.58 19.61
CA SER A 271 -28.65 57.63 19.07
C SER A 271 -27.71 58.70 19.68
N VAL A 272 -26.39 58.49 19.59
CA VAL A 272 -25.30 59.52 19.52
C VAL A 272 -24.16 59.01 18.60
N GLN A 273 -23.25 59.88 18.16
CA GLN A 273 -22.35 59.71 17.00
C GLN A 273 -20.85 59.46 17.34
N ASN A 274 -20.16 58.73 16.44
CA ASN A 274 -18.81 58.94 15.88
C ASN A 274 -17.52 59.24 16.70
N GLN A 275 -16.44 58.62 16.18
CA GLN A 275 -15.03 59.09 16.00
C GLN A 275 -13.89 58.73 16.99
N SER A 276 -12.74 58.45 16.35
CA SER A 276 -11.34 58.44 16.80
C SER A 276 -10.72 57.14 17.39
N ASN A 277 -9.54 56.83 16.84
CA ASN A 277 -8.62 55.71 17.12
C ASN A 277 -7.49 56.20 18.07
N PRO A 278 -6.49 55.37 18.47
CA PRO A 278 -6.48 53.92 18.69
C PRO A 278 -5.86 53.53 20.06
N ARG A 279 -6.07 52.31 20.58
CA ARG A 279 -5.23 51.75 21.68
C ARG A 279 -4.97 50.24 21.57
N SER A 280 -3.68 49.90 21.66
CA SER A 280 -3.07 48.64 22.15
C SER A 280 -3.85 47.32 22.01
N ILE A 281 -3.34 46.45 21.14
CA ILE A 281 -3.56 45.00 21.18
C ILE A 281 -3.02 44.46 22.52
N PRO A 282 -3.77 43.65 23.29
CA PRO A 282 -3.24 42.90 24.43
C PRO A 282 -2.38 41.73 23.95
N ASP A 283 -1.29 41.42 24.65
CA ASP A 283 -0.34 40.38 24.24
C ASP A 283 -0.98 38.99 24.11
N VAL A 284 -0.68 38.30 23.01
CA VAL A 284 -1.08 36.91 22.80
C VAL A 284 -0.24 36.01 23.71
N ILE A 285 -0.91 35.17 24.50
CA ILE A 285 -0.27 34.26 25.45
C ILE A 285 0.53 33.22 24.67
N ASP A 286 1.85 33.22 24.85
CA ASP A 286 2.75 32.20 24.33
C ASP A 286 2.53 30.86 25.07
N LEU A 287 1.93 29.90 24.35
CA LEU A 287 1.79 28.51 24.78
C LEU A 287 2.60 27.58 23.87
N SER A 288 3.88 27.89 23.67
CA SER A 288 4.83 26.96 23.07
C SER A 288 5.21 25.84 24.06
N PRO A 289 4.84 24.57 23.80
CA PRO A 289 5.30 23.46 24.64
C PRO A 289 6.79 23.22 24.43
N SER A 290 7.54 23.10 25.52
CA SER A 290 8.99 22.91 25.49
C SER A 290 9.39 21.48 25.09
N ILE A 291 9.43 21.23 23.78
CA ILE A 291 9.83 19.94 23.20
C ILE A 291 11.31 19.67 23.51
N ASN A 292 11.58 18.63 24.31
CA ASN A 292 12.93 18.12 24.54
C ASN A 292 13.43 17.35 23.31
N ASN A 293 14.18 18.03 22.45
CA ASN A 293 14.71 17.46 21.21
C ASN A 293 15.67 16.29 21.45
N SER A 294 15.13 15.07 21.33
CA SER A 294 15.86 13.83 21.09
C SER A 294 15.52 13.29 19.68
N GLU A 295 15.68 14.17 18.68
CA GLU A 295 15.34 13.90 17.28
C GLU A 295 16.12 12.71 16.70
N LYS A 296 15.53 11.52 16.77
CA LYS A 296 15.72 10.53 15.70
C LYS A 296 15.18 11.15 14.41
N LYS A 297 16.05 11.70 13.56
CA LYS A 297 15.68 12.21 12.24
C LYS A 297 14.90 11.14 11.45
N ARG A 298 13.57 11.28 11.42
CA ARG A 298 12.71 10.49 10.52
C ARG A 298 13.02 10.95 9.09
N SER A 299 13.34 10.02 8.19
CA SER A 299 13.74 10.35 6.82
C SER A 299 12.51 10.51 5.92
N GLY A 300 12.13 11.77 5.66
CA GLY A 300 11.07 12.12 4.71
C GLY A 300 10.68 13.61 4.82
N ILE A 301 9.62 13.99 4.12
CA ILE A 301 9.06 15.35 4.16
C ILE A 301 8.24 15.51 5.45
N ILE A 302 8.40 16.62 6.15
CA ILE A 302 7.58 17.03 7.30
C ILE A 302 6.88 18.34 6.93
N ILE A 303 5.63 18.53 7.35
CA ILE A 303 4.87 19.74 7.04
C ILE A 303 5.41 20.94 7.82
N ASP A 304 5.66 22.06 7.12
CA ASP A 304 6.02 23.34 7.73
C ASP A 304 4.78 24.22 7.90
N TYR A 305 4.21 24.20 9.10
CA TYR A 305 3.04 25.01 9.45
C TYR A 305 3.27 26.54 9.35
N SER A 306 4.51 27.02 9.20
CA SER A 306 4.78 28.44 8.95
C SER A 306 4.41 28.88 7.52
N LYS A 307 4.37 27.96 6.55
CA LYS A 307 4.03 28.23 5.14
C LYS A 307 2.63 28.80 4.99
N PHE A 308 1.64 28.26 5.71
CA PHE A 308 0.24 28.68 5.66
C PHE A 308 -0.02 30.06 6.29
N ARG A 309 0.95 30.63 7.01
CA ARG A 309 0.89 32.01 7.54
C ARG A 309 1.21 33.08 6.48
N ARG A 310 1.62 32.67 5.27
CA ARG A 310 1.87 33.55 4.13
C ARG A 310 0.76 33.41 3.10
N PRO A 311 0.46 34.46 2.31
CA PRO A 311 -0.47 34.33 1.19
C PRO A 311 0.10 33.33 0.16
N PRO A 312 -0.67 32.32 -0.28
CA PRO A 312 -0.21 31.36 -1.27
C PRO A 312 -0.02 32.02 -2.62
N ARG A 313 0.92 31.50 -3.42
CA ARG A 313 0.97 31.80 -4.85
C ARG A 313 -0.19 31.07 -5.52
N ILE A 314 -1.07 31.81 -6.18
CA ILE A 314 -2.16 31.27 -6.99
C ILE A 314 -1.74 31.30 -8.47
N ILE A 315 -2.12 30.27 -9.22
CA ILE A 315 -1.99 30.19 -10.68
C ILE A 315 -3.31 29.69 -11.25
N GLY A 316 -3.76 30.22 -12.38
CA GLY A 316 -5.01 29.85 -13.04
C GLY A 316 -6.11 30.90 -12.93
N ASP A 317 -5.84 32.06 -12.32
CA ASP A 317 -6.85 33.09 -12.10
C ASP A 317 -7.07 33.97 -13.35
N ASP A 318 -8.00 34.93 -13.28
CA ASP A 318 -8.43 35.66 -14.48
C ASP A 318 -7.30 36.42 -15.21
N ASN A 319 -6.24 36.80 -14.49
CA ASN A 319 -5.06 37.50 -15.03
C ASN A 319 -3.89 36.60 -15.49
N ASP A 320 -3.95 35.28 -15.30
CA ASP A 320 -2.84 34.38 -15.65
C ASP A 320 -2.81 33.97 -17.14
N GLU A 321 -1.60 33.83 -17.71
CA GLU A 321 -1.36 33.16 -19.00
C GLU A 321 -1.69 31.65 -18.96
N ILE A 322 -1.57 31.03 -17.79
CA ILE A 322 -1.76 29.59 -17.58
C ILE A 322 -3.20 29.35 -17.13
N SER A 323 -4.06 28.84 -18.01
CA SER A 323 -5.41 28.36 -17.66
C SER A 323 -5.43 26.84 -17.45
N PHE A 324 -6.39 26.33 -16.68
CA PHE A 324 -6.63 24.89 -16.49
C PHE A 324 -8.05 24.50 -16.94
N CYS A 325 -8.31 23.22 -17.25
CA CYS A 325 -9.65 22.72 -17.60
C CYS A 325 -9.93 21.35 -16.94
N CYS A 326 -10.47 21.39 -15.71
CA CYS A 326 -10.46 20.28 -14.76
C CYS A 326 -9.04 19.80 -14.38
N PRO A 327 -8.24 20.62 -13.67
CA PRO A 327 -7.03 20.15 -13.01
C PRO A 327 -7.40 19.17 -11.89
N SER A 328 -6.65 18.08 -11.75
CA SER A 328 -7.06 16.95 -10.91
C SER A 328 -5.97 16.40 -10.01
N GLY A 329 -5.00 15.66 -10.54
CA GLY A 329 -3.78 15.28 -9.81
C GLY A 329 -2.73 16.38 -9.86
N VAL A 330 -1.88 16.44 -8.84
CA VAL A 330 -0.71 17.31 -8.79
C VAL A 330 0.46 16.58 -8.15
N ALA A 331 1.67 16.84 -8.63
CA ALA A 331 2.94 16.36 -8.06
C ALA A 331 4.03 17.42 -8.23
N VAL A 332 5.15 17.28 -7.53
CA VAL A 332 6.29 18.19 -7.64
C VAL A 332 7.61 17.44 -7.60
N SER A 333 8.54 17.82 -8.48
CA SER A 333 9.86 17.21 -8.58
C SER A 333 10.82 17.74 -7.51
N LYS A 334 11.88 16.98 -7.25
CA LYS A 334 13.06 17.43 -6.48
C LYS A 334 13.76 18.66 -7.10
N THR A 335 13.48 18.98 -8.36
CA THR A 335 13.97 20.17 -9.08
C THR A 335 13.02 21.38 -9.00
N GLY A 336 11.89 21.27 -8.30
CA GLY A 336 10.93 22.38 -8.16
C GLY A 336 10.04 22.60 -9.40
N LEU A 337 9.79 21.55 -10.19
CA LEU A 337 8.79 21.57 -11.26
C LEU A 337 7.50 20.91 -10.76
N ILE A 338 6.40 21.65 -10.79
CA ILE A 338 5.05 21.15 -10.51
C ILE A 338 4.49 20.54 -11.79
N TYR A 339 3.88 19.35 -11.68
CA TYR A 339 3.17 18.66 -12.75
C TYR A 339 1.70 18.57 -12.35
N VAL A 340 0.80 19.12 -13.17
CA VAL A 340 -0.66 19.10 -12.95
C VAL A 340 -1.35 18.30 -14.05
N ALA A 341 -2.17 17.33 -13.66
CA ALA A 341 -2.98 16.52 -14.59
C ALA A 341 -4.29 17.25 -14.95
N ASP A 342 -4.38 17.74 -16.18
CA ASP A 342 -5.45 18.60 -16.69
C ASP A 342 -6.37 17.79 -17.62
N GLN A 343 -7.51 17.34 -17.09
CA GLN A 343 -8.31 16.27 -17.69
C GLN A 343 -8.95 16.65 -19.02
N GLN A 344 -9.50 17.86 -19.14
CA GLN A 344 -10.22 18.28 -20.35
C GLN A 344 -9.26 18.89 -21.38
N ASN A 345 -8.17 19.53 -20.94
CA ASN A 345 -7.06 19.91 -21.83
C ASN A 345 -6.19 18.71 -22.28
N GLN A 346 -6.45 17.50 -21.77
CA GLN A 346 -5.80 16.25 -22.20
C GLN A 346 -4.26 16.29 -22.13
N CYS A 347 -3.71 16.93 -21.10
CA CYS A 347 -2.26 17.10 -20.94
C CYS A 347 -1.82 17.09 -19.48
N ILE A 348 -0.51 16.92 -19.27
CA ILE A 348 0.17 17.30 -18.03
C ILE A 348 0.77 18.69 -18.25
N LYS A 349 0.46 19.63 -17.35
CA LYS A 349 1.03 20.99 -17.37
C LYS A 349 2.20 21.04 -16.42
N ILE A 350 3.39 21.40 -16.93
CA ILE A 350 4.60 21.56 -16.11
C ILE A 350 4.83 23.05 -15.83
N ILE A 351 5.00 23.42 -14.56
CA ILE A 351 5.05 24.80 -14.07
C ILE A 351 6.14 24.92 -12.99
N PRO A 352 7.08 25.87 -13.05
CA PRO A 352 8.05 26.08 -11.97
C PRO A 352 7.39 26.54 -10.66
N LEU A 353 7.74 25.86 -9.56
CA LEU A 353 7.33 26.16 -8.18
C LEU A 353 7.63 27.62 -7.81
N LEU A 354 8.81 28.10 -8.21
CA LEU A 354 9.29 29.46 -8.00
C LEU A 354 9.36 30.20 -9.35
N GLY A 355 8.80 31.42 -9.40
CA GLY A 355 8.87 32.33 -10.55
C GLY A 355 7.84 32.10 -11.67
N SER A 356 7.62 33.14 -12.46
CA SER A 356 6.70 33.16 -13.62
C SER A 356 7.32 32.48 -14.86
N GLY A 357 7.66 31.20 -14.73
CA GLY A 357 8.13 30.40 -15.86
C GLY A 357 7.01 30.07 -16.84
N LYS A 358 7.33 30.07 -18.14
CA LYS A 358 6.39 29.61 -19.19
C LYS A 358 5.99 28.17 -18.94
N GLN A 359 4.70 27.87 -19.08
CA GLN A 359 4.18 26.52 -18.99
C GLN A 359 4.80 25.63 -20.08
N ILE A 360 5.31 24.45 -19.71
CA ILE A 360 5.62 23.42 -20.70
C ILE A 360 4.34 22.60 -20.91
N LEU A 361 3.99 22.39 -22.18
CA LEU A 361 2.90 21.49 -22.60
C LEU A 361 3.48 20.11 -22.87
N SER A 362 2.89 19.08 -22.24
CA SER A 362 3.20 17.70 -22.58
C SER A 362 2.66 17.32 -23.97
N ARG A 363 3.08 16.14 -24.46
CA ARG A 363 2.28 15.38 -25.44
C ARG A 363 0.83 15.16 -24.97
N PRO A 364 -0.13 14.82 -25.84
CA PRO A 364 -1.48 14.46 -25.43
C PRO A 364 -1.55 13.21 -24.52
N PHE A 365 -2.55 13.18 -23.65
CA PHE A 365 -2.92 12.09 -22.72
C PHE A 365 -4.43 11.84 -22.74
N ASN A 366 -4.88 10.59 -22.60
CA ASN A 366 -6.29 10.24 -22.64
C ASN A 366 -6.98 10.47 -21.27
N ARG A 367 -7.28 11.74 -20.98
CA ARG A 367 -7.85 12.21 -19.70
C ARG A 367 -6.97 11.82 -18.50
N PRO A 368 -5.78 12.45 -18.35
CA PRO A 368 -4.87 12.15 -17.24
C PRO A 368 -5.49 12.59 -15.91
N LYS A 369 -5.39 11.74 -14.87
CA LYS A 369 -6.05 11.96 -13.57
C LYS A 369 -5.04 12.12 -12.43
N GLY A 370 -4.43 11.02 -12.00
CA GLY A 370 -3.35 11.03 -11.03
C GLY A 370 -2.03 11.31 -11.74
N VAL A 371 -1.18 12.10 -11.10
CA VAL A 371 0.22 12.27 -11.47
C VAL A 371 1.05 12.18 -10.19
N HIS A 372 2.19 11.50 -10.27
CA HIS A 372 3.16 11.34 -9.19
C HIS A 372 4.57 11.34 -9.76
N ILE A 373 5.58 11.64 -8.95
CA ILE A 373 6.99 11.59 -9.35
C ILE A 373 7.71 10.77 -8.28
N ASP A 374 8.37 9.69 -8.69
CA ASP A 374 9.03 8.79 -7.76
C ASP A 374 10.47 9.22 -7.41
N GLU A 375 11.08 8.49 -6.47
CA GLU A 375 12.43 8.79 -5.99
C GLU A 375 13.51 8.72 -7.08
N LEU A 376 13.25 7.96 -8.15
CA LEU A 376 14.11 7.79 -9.33
C LEU A 376 13.93 8.91 -10.36
N GLY A 377 12.95 9.80 -10.18
CA GLY A 377 12.60 10.85 -11.15
C GLY A 377 11.85 10.31 -12.35
N ARG A 378 11.06 9.23 -12.21
CA ARG A 378 10.07 8.83 -13.22
C ARG A 378 8.77 9.55 -12.93
N VAL A 379 8.06 9.99 -13.97
CA VAL A 379 6.72 10.54 -13.85
C VAL A 379 5.71 9.42 -14.05
N LEU A 380 4.81 9.23 -13.10
CA LEU A 380 3.76 8.22 -13.15
C LEU A 380 2.43 8.94 -13.40
N VAL A 381 1.65 8.50 -14.40
CA VAL A 381 0.36 9.11 -14.76
C VAL A 381 -0.70 8.04 -14.94
N THR A 382 -1.86 8.19 -14.31
CA THR A 382 -3.04 7.37 -14.64
C THR A 382 -3.86 8.07 -15.73
N GLU A 383 -4.18 7.34 -16.79
CA GLU A 383 -5.07 7.81 -17.86
C GLU A 383 -6.01 6.70 -18.32
N HIS A 384 -7.26 7.05 -18.59
CA HIS A 384 -8.34 6.13 -18.98
C HIS A 384 -8.47 4.88 -18.06
N ASN A 385 -7.84 3.76 -18.43
CA ASN A 385 -7.80 2.47 -17.71
C ASN A 385 -6.36 1.93 -17.56
N ARG A 386 -5.36 2.82 -17.54
CA ARG A 386 -3.93 2.44 -17.55
C ARG A 386 -3.11 3.28 -16.58
N LEU A 387 -2.00 2.69 -16.14
CA LEU A 387 -0.87 3.39 -15.55
C LEU A 387 0.21 3.58 -16.62
N LEU A 388 0.68 4.81 -16.80
CA LEU A 388 1.85 5.13 -17.61
C LEU A 388 3.04 5.46 -16.69
N ILE A 389 4.22 4.94 -17.04
CA ILE A 389 5.51 5.33 -16.48
C ILE A 389 6.27 6.07 -17.58
N LEU A 390 6.77 7.26 -17.25
CA LEU A 390 7.43 8.19 -18.15
C LEU A 390 8.77 8.67 -17.56
N ASP A 391 9.63 9.23 -18.40
CA ASP A 391 10.80 10.01 -17.96
C ASP A 391 10.43 11.46 -17.61
N ASN A 392 11.41 12.25 -17.20
CA ASN A 392 11.24 13.67 -16.85
C ASN A 392 10.78 14.54 -18.04
N ASP A 393 11.07 14.11 -19.28
CA ASP A 393 10.67 14.76 -20.52
C ASP A 393 9.28 14.30 -21.03
N LEU A 394 8.59 13.44 -20.26
CA LEU A 394 7.28 12.84 -20.55
C LEU A 394 7.23 11.94 -21.79
N ASN A 395 8.37 11.34 -22.17
CA ASN A 395 8.38 10.21 -23.09
C ASN A 395 7.83 8.96 -22.39
N LEU A 396 7.09 8.12 -23.11
CA LEU A 396 6.54 6.90 -22.54
C LEU A 396 7.62 5.82 -22.40
N LEU A 397 7.98 5.46 -21.16
CA LEU A 397 8.87 4.33 -20.87
C LEU A 397 8.10 3.01 -20.85
N LYS A 398 6.91 3.00 -20.22
CA LYS A 398 6.06 1.81 -20.12
C LYS A 398 4.59 2.18 -19.91
N ALA A 399 3.68 1.39 -20.49
CA ALA A 399 2.27 1.37 -20.13
C ALA A 399 1.95 0.05 -19.42
N ILE A 400 1.10 0.10 -18.39
CA ILE A 400 0.71 -1.03 -17.54
C ILE A 400 -0.81 -1.06 -17.45
N GLY A 401 -1.37 -2.26 -17.58
CA GLY A 401 -2.79 -2.54 -17.47
C GLY A 401 -3.61 -2.20 -18.71
N ASP A 402 -4.84 -2.71 -18.66
CA ASP A 402 -5.93 -2.49 -19.61
C ASP A 402 -7.25 -2.58 -18.81
N HIS A 403 -8.39 -2.29 -19.45
CA HIS A 403 -9.71 -2.34 -18.80
C HIS A 403 -10.04 -3.75 -18.28
N GLY A 404 -10.14 -3.89 -16.95
CA GLY A 404 -10.54 -5.14 -16.32
C GLY A 404 -10.46 -5.14 -14.80
N SER A 405 -10.43 -6.33 -14.22
CA SER A 405 -10.50 -6.56 -12.77
C SER A 405 -9.57 -7.66 -12.26
N LYS A 406 -8.72 -8.24 -13.12
CA LYS A 406 -7.63 -9.14 -12.67
C LYS A 406 -6.47 -8.34 -12.04
N PRO A 407 -5.54 -9.00 -11.33
CA PRO A 407 -4.25 -8.43 -10.97
C PRO A 407 -3.53 -7.76 -12.15
N GLY A 408 -3.23 -6.47 -12.03
CA GLY A 408 -2.60 -5.66 -13.08
C GLY A 408 -3.53 -5.11 -14.17
N GLU A 409 -4.81 -5.46 -14.17
CA GLU A 409 -5.88 -4.77 -14.94
C GLU A 409 -6.48 -3.66 -14.07
N PHE A 410 -7.03 -2.61 -14.68
CA PHE A 410 -7.65 -1.48 -13.96
C PHE A 410 -9.02 -1.11 -14.53
N ASN A 411 -9.84 -0.48 -13.70
CA ASN A 411 -11.13 0.08 -14.08
C ASN A 411 -11.23 1.51 -13.53
N VAL A 412 -11.01 2.48 -14.42
CA VAL A 412 -11.06 3.93 -14.15
C VAL A 412 -10.12 4.31 -12.97
N PRO A 413 -8.83 3.93 -12.97
CA PRO A 413 -7.89 4.23 -11.88
C PRO A 413 -7.69 5.75 -11.72
N TRP A 414 -7.40 6.22 -10.50
CA TRP A 414 -7.20 7.64 -10.16
C TRP A 414 -5.84 7.89 -9.50
N GLY A 415 -5.79 7.96 -8.17
CA GLY A 415 -4.56 8.22 -7.42
C GLY A 415 -3.47 7.23 -7.75
N VAL A 416 -2.25 7.74 -7.89
CA VAL A 416 -1.02 6.95 -8.00
C VAL A 416 0.02 7.55 -7.07
N THR A 417 0.82 6.72 -6.41
CA THR A 417 1.98 7.14 -5.60
C THR A 417 3.01 6.01 -5.49
N THR A 418 4.12 6.21 -4.77
CA THR A 418 5.16 5.18 -4.57
C THR A 418 5.66 5.15 -3.12
N ASP A 419 6.04 3.95 -2.64
CA ASP A 419 6.88 3.87 -1.42
C ASP A 419 8.36 4.20 -1.71
N SER A 420 9.19 4.27 -0.67
CA SER A 420 10.62 4.57 -0.76
C SER A 420 11.44 3.50 -1.49
N SER A 421 10.87 2.32 -1.77
CA SER A 421 11.46 1.29 -2.64
C SER A 421 10.98 1.39 -4.09
N SER A 422 10.26 2.48 -4.44
CA SER A 422 9.64 2.72 -5.75
C SER A 422 8.63 1.63 -6.18
N ASN A 423 8.04 0.91 -5.22
CA ASN A 423 6.84 0.11 -5.50
C ASN A 423 5.67 1.07 -5.73
N ILE A 424 4.83 0.77 -6.72
CA ILE A 424 3.78 1.68 -7.19
C ILE A 424 2.45 1.30 -6.56
N TYR A 425 1.70 2.29 -6.09
CA TYR A 425 0.38 2.14 -5.49
C TYR A 425 -0.65 2.85 -6.37
N VAL A 426 -1.78 2.21 -6.67
CA VAL A 426 -2.83 2.75 -7.55
C VAL A 426 -4.22 2.57 -6.93
N CYS A 427 -5.00 3.65 -6.85
CA CYS A 427 -6.44 3.60 -6.58
C CYS A 427 -7.19 3.12 -7.82
N ASP A 428 -7.77 1.92 -7.75
CA ASP A 428 -8.49 1.27 -8.84
C ASP A 428 -10.01 1.46 -8.67
N GLN A 429 -10.45 2.72 -8.87
CA GLN A 429 -11.68 3.28 -8.31
C GLN A 429 -12.95 2.44 -8.57
N MET A 430 -13.22 2.03 -9.82
CA MET A 430 -14.44 1.28 -10.14
C MET A 430 -14.35 -0.21 -9.80
N ASN A 431 -13.16 -0.70 -9.42
CA ASN A 431 -12.98 -2.02 -8.81
C ASN A 431 -12.99 -1.97 -7.28
N ASN A 432 -13.18 -0.79 -6.68
CA ASN A 432 -13.22 -0.55 -5.22
C ASN A 432 -12.02 -1.14 -4.44
N ARG A 433 -10.82 -1.13 -5.05
CA ARG A 433 -9.58 -1.70 -4.49
C ARG A 433 -8.36 -0.78 -4.66
N ILE A 434 -7.31 -1.09 -3.92
CA ILE A 434 -5.95 -0.60 -4.14
C ILE A 434 -5.10 -1.74 -4.69
N GLN A 435 -4.29 -1.47 -5.71
CA GLN A 435 -3.26 -2.40 -6.19
C GLN A 435 -1.87 -1.85 -5.89
N LYS A 436 -0.97 -2.73 -5.42
CA LYS A 436 0.47 -2.48 -5.29
C LYS A 436 1.23 -3.28 -6.35
N LEU A 437 2.12 -2.59 -7.06
CA LEU A 437 3.02 -3.15 -8.07
C LEU A 437 4.48 -2.96 -7.65
N ASP A 438 5.40 -3.74 -8.22
CA ASP A 438 6.84 -3.50 -8.08
C ASP A 438 7.31 -2.31 -8.95
N VAL A 439 8.60 -1.98 -8.85
CA VAL A 439 9.23 -0.90 -9.62
C VAL A 439 9.15 -1.10 -11.14
N ASP A 440 9.06 -2.36 -11.62
CA ASP A 440 8.87 -2.69 -13.03
C ASP A 440 7.38 -2.68 -13.44
N GLY A 441 6.45 -2.54 -12.50
CA GLY A 441 5.00 -2.62 -12.74
C GLY A 441 4.43 -4.04 -12.78
N ARG A 442 5.10 -5.05 -12.20
CA ARG A 442 4.50 -6.37 -11.94
C ARG A 442 3.59 -6.27 -10.71
N PHE A 443 2.46 -6.97 -10.71
CA PHE A 443 1.60 -7.05 -9.55
C PHE A 443 2.31 -7.67 -8.33
N LEU A 444 2.11 -7.09 -7.14
CA LEU A 444 2.60 -7.62 -5.86
C LEU A 444 1.46 -8.05 -4.93
N LEU A 445 0.48 -7.17 -4.70
CA LEU A 445 -0.69 -7.44 -3.84
C LEU A 445 -1.82 -6.45 -4.12
N GLU A 446 -3.02 -6.79 -3.65
CA GLU A 446 -4.18 -5.90 -3.64
C GLU A 446 -4.96 -6.04 -2.33
N TRP A 447 -5.71 -5.00 -1.98
CA TRP A 447 -6.67 -5.01 -0.88
C TRP A 447 -7.80 -4.01 -1.16
N GLY A 448 -8.90 -4.14 -0.42
CA GLY A 448 -10.13 -3.43 -0.72
C GLY A 448 -11.09 -4.23 -1.59
N TYR A 449 -12.36 -4.00 -1.37
CA TYR A 449 -13.50 -4.40 -2.19
C TYR A 449 -14.68 -3.49 -1.82
N GLU A 450 -15.78 -3.57 -2.57
CA GLU A 450 -16.94 -2.69 -2.39
C GLU A 450 -17.57 -2.83 -0.99
N GLY A 451 -17.80 -1.70 -0.30
CA GLY A 451 -18.57 -1.63 0.93
C GLY A 451 -18.12 -0.54 1.92
N GLU A 452 -18.75 -0.54 3.10
CA GLU A 452 -18.67 0.52 4.11
C GLU A 452 -17.84 0.14 5.35
N HIS A 453 -17.42 -1.12 5.51
CA HIS A 453 -16.66 -1.57 6.68
C HIS A 453 -15.15 -1.25 6.59
N PRO A 454 -14.36 -1.38 7.68
CA PRO A 454 -12.91 -1.26 7.64
C PRO A 454 -12.26 -2.16 6.58
N GLY A 455 -11.43 -1.58 5.72
CA GLY A 455 -10.79 -2.29 4.60
C GLY A 455 -11.70 -2.61 3.42
N GLN A 456 -12.93 -2.09 3.41
CA GLN A 456 -13.77 -1.95 2.21
C GLN A 456 -13.72 -0.51 1.72
N PHE A 457 -14.01 -0.26 0.45
CA PHE A 457 -14.05 1.08 -0.13
C PHE A 457 -15.32 1.30 -0.96
N TYR A 458 -15.68 2.57 -1.16
CA TYR A 458 -16.65 2.98 -2.16
C TYR A 458 -16.08 4.18 -2.94
N TYR A 459 -15.59 3.88 -4.14
CA TYR A 459 -14.85 4.76 -5.04
C TYR A 459 -13.58 5.38 -4.39
N PRO A 460 -12.56 4.55 -4.04
CA PRO A 460 -11.30 5.06 -3.51
C PRO A 460 -10.60 5.96 -4.54
N HIS A 461 -10.21 7.17 -4.13
CA HIS A 461 -9.92 8.27 -5.07
C HIS A 461 -8.42 8.62 -5.16
N PHE A 462 -7.81 9.07 -4.07
CA PHE A 462 -6.37 9.32 -3.98
C PHE A 462 -5.71 8.46 -2.90
N ILE A 463 -4.39 8.33 -3.00
CA ILE A 463 -3.55 7.51 -2.12
C ILE A 463 -2.22 8.23 -1.89
N SER A 464 -1.71 8.15 -0.66
CA SER A 464 -0.40 8.69 -0.26
C SER A 464 0.29 7.71 0.69
N VAL A 465 1.62 7.63 0.64
CA VAL A 465 2.42 6.65 1.40
C VAL A 465 3.56 7.34 2.12
N SER A 466 3.73 7.04 3.41
CA SER A 466 4.86 7.51 4.22
C SER A 466 5.31 6.41 5.18
N GLY A 467 6.58 5.99 5.03
CA GLY A 467 7.13 4.86 5.77
C GLY A 467 6.32 3.58 5.55
N ASN A 468 5.68 3.08 6.61
CA ASN A 468 4.74 1.95 6.53
C ASN A 468 3.27 2.38 6.38
N ARG A 469 2.91 3.65 6.64
CA ARG A 469 1.51 4.11 6.58
C ARG A 469 1.09 4.38 5.13
N VAL A 470 -0.08 3.89 4.75
CA VAL A 470 -0.73 4.10 3.45
C VAL A 470 -2.10 4.73 3.68
N ALA A 471 -2.27 5.99 3.31
CA ALA A 471 -3.52 6.73 3.48
C ALA A 471 -4.31 6.79 2.17
N VAL A 472 -5.61 6.49 2.23
CA VAL A 472 -6.52 6.38 1.08
C VAL A 472 -7.79 7.18 1.35
N SER A 473 -8.15 8.07 0.44
CA SER A 473 -9.46 8.74 0.48
C SER A 473 -10.55 7.82 -0.09
N ASP A 474 -11.60 7.62 0.69
CA ASP A 474 -12.67 6.66 0.46
C ASP A 474 -13.95 7.46 0.19
N GLN A 475 -14.07 7.91 -1.07
CA GLN A 475 -14.85 9.09 -1.45
C GLN A 475 -16.32 9.02 -1.01
N LEU A 476 -17.03 7.96 -1.40
CA LEU A 476 -18.48 7.82 -1.14
C LEU A 476 -18.78 7.24 0.24
N ASN A 477 -17.75 6.81 0.99
CA ASN A 477 -17.84 6.47 2.40
C ASN A 477 -17.49 7.67 3.32
N HIS A 478 -17.25 8.86 2.74
CA HIS A 478 -17.01 10.12 3.47
C HIS A 478 -15.90 10.03 4.54
N ARG A 479 -14.81 9.33 4.23
CA ARG A 479 -13.72 9.06 5.17
C ARG A 479 -12.35 8.97 4.49
N VAL A 480 -11.30 9.01 5.30
CA VAL A 480 -9.97 8.54 4.91
C VAL A 480 -9.66 7.26 5.70
N GLN A 481 -9.11 6.25 5.05
CA GLN A 481 -8.65 5.03 5.72
C GLN A 481 -7.13 4.91 5.65
N VAL A 482 -6.52 4.47 6.74
CA VAL A 482 -5.07 4.27 6.87
C VAL A 482 -4.76 2.78 7.03
N PHE A 483 -3.76 2.31 6.30
CA PHE A 483 -3.31 0.92 6.21
C PHE A 483 -1.80 0.81 6.43
N ASP A 484 -1.29 -0.41 6.58
CA ASP A 484 0.14 -0.70 6.40
C ASP A 484 0.52 -0.89 4.91
N CYS A 485 1.82 -1.06 4.63
CA CYS A 485 2.32 -1.31 3.27
C CYS A 485 1.99 -2.70 2.70
N PHE A 486 1.26 -3.54 3.46
CA PHE A 486 0.75 -4.85 3.08
C PHE A 486 -0.78 -4.86 2.86
N GLY A 487 -1.48 -3.76 3.15
CA GLY A 487 -2.93 -3.61 2.99
C GLY A 487 -3.76 -3.98 4.22
N ASN A 488 -3.15 -4.18 5.41
CA ASN A 488 -3.90 -4.37 6.65
C ASN A 488 -4.42 -3.01 7.15
N TYR A 489 -5.71 -2.93 7.51
CA TYR A 489 -6.34 -1.71 8.03
C TYR A 489 -5.79 -1.35 9.43
N HIS A 490 -5.52 -0.07 9.65
CA HIS A 490 -5.15 0.49 10.96
C HIS A 490 -6.31 1.28 11.59
N TYR A 491 -6.71 2.39 10.96
CA TYR A 491 -7.76 3.29 11.45
C TYR A 491 -8.42 4.05 10.29
N LYS A 492 -9.53 4.74 10.59
CA LYS A 492 -10.15 5.74 9.71
C LYS A 492 -10.07 7.12 10.35
N LEU A 493 -10.04 8.17 9.53
CA LEU A 493 -10.38 9.52 9.94
C LEU A 493 -11.75 9.89 9.37
N GLY A 494 -12.52 10.62 10.17
CA GLY A 494 -13.77 11.27 9.81
C GLY A 494 -14.96 10.36 9.53
N GLU A 495 -16.05 11.03 9.17
CA GLU A 495 -17.41 10.51 8.99
C GLU A 495 -18.21 11.52 8.14
N PRO A 496 -19.39 11.16 7.59
CA PRO A 496 -20.18 12.06 6.76
C PRO A 496 -20.63 13.32 7.51
N GLY A 497 -20.23 14.49 7.03
CA GLY A 497 -20.72 15.77 7.56
C GLY A 497 -19.82 16.96 7.24
N ASN A 498 -20.09 18.07 7.94
CA ASN A 498 -19.56 19.39 7.66
C ASN A 498 -18.79 20.00 8.85
N GLU A 499 -18.90 19.44 10.05
CA GLU A 499 -18.17 19.92 11.23
C GLU A 499 -16.67 19.61 11.11
N PRO A 500 -15.79 20.28 11.88
CA PRO A 500 -14.37 19.92 11.97
C PRO A 500 -14.18 18.41 12.20
N GLY A 501 -13.34 17.77 11.37
CA GLY A 501 -13.06 16.34 11.41
C GLY A 501 -14.03 15.45 10.63
N GLN A 502 -15.19 15.98 10.23
CA GLN A 502 -16.11 15.31 9.30
C GLN A 502 -15.73 15.63 7.84
N PHE A 503 -16.23 14.82 6.88
CA PHE A 503 -15.96 15.00 5.46
C PHE A 503 -17.21 14.89 4.58
N SER A 504 -17.16 15.58 3.43
CA SER A 504 -18.12 15.50 2.34
C SER A 504 -17.37 15.27 1.03
N CYS A 505 -17.35 14.01 0.57
CA CYS A 505 -16.54 13.53 -0.54
C CYS A 505 -15.04 13.90 -0.41
N PRO A 506 -14.24 13.28 0.47
CA PRO A 506 -12.81 13.54 0.52
C PRO A 506 -12.12 13.09 -0.78
N PHE A 507 -11.34 13.99 -1.40
CA PHE A 507 -10.61 13.74 -2.65
C PHE A 507 -9.12 13.55 -2.37
N GLY A 508 -8.30 14.59 -2.42
CA GLY A 508 -6.86 14.52 -2.22
C GLY A 508 -6.50 14.10 -0.80
N VAL A 509 -5.44 13.30 -0.66
CA VAL A 509 -4.85 12.93 0.63
C VAL A 509 -3.33 12.99 0.52
N CYS A 510 -2.67 13.47 1.57
CA CYS A 510 -1.22 13.44 1.74
C CYS A 510 -0.89 13.01 3.17
N ILE A 511 0.23 12.28 3.35
CA ILE A 511 0.77 11.91 4.65
C ILE A 511 2.25 12.24 4.73
N ASP A 512 2.69 12.81 5.85
CA ASP A 512 4.09 13.23 6.07
C ASP A 512 4.94 12.19 6.84
N ALA A 513 6.22 12.46 7.05
CA ALA A 513 7.17 11.56 7.71
C ALA A 513 6.96 11.38 9.23
N ASN A 514 6.21 12.29 9.85
CA ASN A 514 5.80 12.19 11.24
C ASN A 514 4.46 11.43 11.38
N GLY A 515 3.63 11.45 10.34
CA GLY A 515 2.34 10.78 10.28
C GLY A 515 1.14 11.74 10.23
N HIS A 516 1.39 13.05 10.17
CA HIS A 516 0.36 14.07 9.98
C HIS A 516 -0.33 13.85 8.61
N LEU A 517 -1.63 14.09 8.55
CA LEU A 517 -2.50 13.82 7.40
C LEU A 517 -3.15 15.10 6.89
N VAL A 518 -3.05 15.36 5.59
CA VAL A 518 -3.71 16.48 4.91
C VAL A 518 -4.79 15.92 3.98
N VAL A 519 -6.03 16.40 4.12
CA VAL A 519 -7.20 15.88 3.41
C VAL A 519 -7.95 17.03 2.72
N ALA A 520 -8.15 16.91 1.40
CA ALA A 520 -8.99 17.81 0.62
C ALA A 520 -10.45 17.35 0.68
N ASP A 521 -11.28 18.13 1.34
CA ASP A 521 -12.68 17.85 1.65
C ASP A 521 -13.57 18.53 0.59
N HIS A 522 -13.89 17.79 -0.49
CA HIS A 522 -14.25 18.39 -1.79
C HIS A 522 -15.54 19.20 -1.76
N ASP A 523 -16.65 18.60 -1.33
CA ASP A 523 -17.96 19.27 -1.34
C ASP A 523 -18.10 20.28 -0.19
N ASN A 524 -17.28 20.17 0.86
CA ASN A 524 -17.15 21.16 1.93
C ASN A 524 -16.21 22.33 1.58
N ASN A 525 -15.46 22.24 0.47
CA ASN A 525 -14.57 23.31 -0.04
C ASN A 525 -13.45 23.73 0.93
N ARG A 526 -12.86 22.77 1.66
CA ARG A 526 -11.81 23.03 2.66
C ARG A 526 -10.70 21.99 2.63
N VAL A 527 -9.52 22.34 3.14
CA VAL A 527 -8.47 21.35 3.44
C VAL A 527 -8.31 21.24 4.95
N GLN A 528 -8.34 20.02 5.47
CA GLN A 528 -8.17 19.73 6.90
C GLN A 528 -6.84 19.01 7.13
N MET A 529 -6.18 19.34 8.24
CA MET A 529 -4.86 18.83 8.63
C MET A 529 -4.95 18.21 10.02
N PHE A 530 -4.46 16.98 10.14
CA PHE A 530 -4.60 16.13 11.31
C PHE A 530 -3.24 15.63 11.79
N ASP A 531 -3.11 15.39 13.09
CA ASP A 531 -1.88 14.88 13.70
C ASP A 531 -1.69 13.37 13.49
N GLU A 532 -0.65 12.78 14.11
CA GLU A 532 -0.40 11.34 13.98
C GLU A 532 -1.38 10.44 14.74
N ASN A 533 -2.25 11.00 15.60
CA ASN A 533 -3.33 10.36 16.35
C ASN A 533 -4.70 10.49 15.65
N GLY A 534 -4.91 11.57 14.90
CA GLY A 534 -6.17 11.90 14.20
C GLY A 534 -6.87 13.15 14.73
N ASP A 535 -6.25 13.93 15.62
CA ASP A 535 -6.76 15.22 16.11
C ASP A 535 -6.46 16.34 15.10
N ILE A 536 -7.28 17.40 15.08
CA ILE A 536 -7.19 18.47 14.06
C ILE A 536 -6.15 19.52 14.48
N GLU A 537 -5.17 19.79 13.63
CA GLU A 537 -4.14 20.82 13.83
C GLU A 537 -4.45 22.12 13.08
N LEU A 538 -5.00 22.03 11.86
CA LEU A 538 -5.32 23.20 11.04
C LEU A 538 -6.45 22.91 10.04
N ILE A 539 -7.26 23.94 9.76
CA ILE A 539 -8.21 23.95 8.65
C ILE A 539 -7.87 25.15 7.75
N LEU A 540 -7.91 24.93 6.44
CA LEU A 540 -7.75 25.93 5.40
C LEU A 540 -9.08 26.07 4.65
N ASP A 541 -9.78 27.18 4.89
CA ASP A 541 -11.04 27.52 4.25
C ASP A 541 -11.28 29.03 4.25
N ARG A 542 -12.39 29.45 3.62
CA ARG A 542 -12.74 30.87 3.49
C ARG A 542 -13.04 31.55 4.84
N GLU A 543 -13.47 30.80 5.86
CA GLU A 543 -13.85 31.35 7.17
C GLU A 543 -12.61 31.65 8.01
N THR A 544 -11.62 30.76 7.96
CA THR A 544 -10.28 30.94 8.54
C THR A 544 -9.44 31.98 7.79
N ASN A 545 -9.54 32.04 6.45
CA ASN A 545 -8.87 33.07 5.65
C ASN A 545 -9.58 33.32 4.29
N PRO A 546 -10.02 34.56 3.99
CA PRO A 546 -10.66 34.89 2.70
C PRO A 546 -9.84 34.58 1.43
N LEU A 547 -8.52 34.36 1.55
CA LEU A 547 -7.68 33.90 0.43
C LEU A 547 -7.93 32.42 0.07
N PHE A 548 -8.47 31.62 0.99
CA PHE A 548 -8.76 30.19 0.81
C PHE A 548 -10.23 29.96 0.38
N ASP A 549 -10.75 30.84 -0.48
CA ASP A 549 -12.06 30.73 -1.15
C ASP A 549 -12.07 29.58 -2.17
N PHE A 550 -11.90 28.33 -1.73
CA PHE A 550 -11.97 27.15 -2.61
C PHE A 550 -13.41 26.87 -3.08
N GLN A 551 -13.55 26.10 -4.15
CA GLN A 551 -14.86 25.73 -4.75
C GLN A 551 -14.93 24.25 -5.21
N GLY A 552 -13.85 23.50 -5.00
CA GLY A 552 -13.77 22.08 -5.31
C GLY A 552 -12.33 21.59 -5.17
N VAL A 553 -11.80 21.61 -3.93
CA VAL A 553 -10.45 21.11 -3.64
C VAL A 553 -10.31 19.67 -4.13
N HIS A 554 -9.27 19.38 -4.89
CA HIS A 554 -9.17 18.13 -5.65
C HIS A 554 -7.89 17.37 -5.27
N GLY A 555 -6.80 17.48 -6.04
CA GLY A 555 -5.51 16.86 -5.71
C GLY A 555 -4.72 17.68 -4.70
N LEU A 556 -3.91 16.96 -3.92
CA LEU A 556 -2.92 17.49 -2.98
C LEU A 556 -1.54 16.90 -3.29
N ALA A 557 -0.48 17.68 -3.03
CA ALA A 557 0.90 17.17 -2.93
C ALA A 557 1.71 18.00 -1.94
N LEU A 558 2.53 17.34 -1.12
CA LEU A 558 3.53 18.02 -0.27
C LEU A 558 4.74 18.44 -1.11
N THR A 559 5.33 19.61 -0.80
CA THR A 559 6.61 20.03 -1.38
C THR A 559 7.78 19.51 -0.55
N HIS A 560 8.96 19.42 -1.15
CA HIS A 560 10.16 18.87 -0.50
C HIS A 560 10.65 19.67 0.72
N ASP A 561 10.16 20.89 0.88
CA ASP A 561 10.44 21.84 1.96
C ASP A 561 9.22 22.08 2.89
N GLY A 562 8.28 21.13 2.92
CA GLY A 562 7.17 21.08 3.88
C GLY A 562 5.94 21.93 3.54
N GLY A 563 5.93 22.57 2.37
CA GLY A 563 4.77 23.25 1.80
C GLY A 563 3.74 22.31 1.18
N LEU A 564 2.71 22.89 0.57
CA LEU A 564 1.53 22.18 0.05
C LEU A 564 1.09 22.76 -1.29
N LEU A 565 0.70 21.86 -2.21
CA LEU A 565 0.07 22.18 -3.48
C LEU A 565 -1.38 21.70 -3.46
N ILE A 566 -2.32 22.55 -3.92
CA ILE A 566 -3.75 22.23 -3.98
C ILE A 566 -4.30 22.61 -5.36
N THR A 567 -4.89 21.67 -6.08
CA THR A 567 -5.71 21.99 -7.26
C THR A 567 -7.15 22.25 -6.85
N ASP A 568 -7.74 23.35 -7.32
CA ASP A 568 -9.09 23.80 -6.97
C ASP A 568 -9.98 23.87 -8.22
N TYR A 569 -10.94 22.95 -8.30
CA TYR A 569 -11.94 22.89 -9.37
C TYR A 569 -13.09 23.87 -9.08
N LYS A 570 -12.96 25.12 -9.55
CA LYS A 570 -14.11 26.03 -9.59
C LYS A 570 -15.24 25.45 -10.43
N ARG A 571 -16.46 25.42 -9.86
CA ARG A 571 -17.70 25.11 -10.59
C ARG A 571 -18.12 26.26 -11.52
N ASN A 572 -17.77 27.50 -11.15
CA ASN A 572 -17.99 28.72 -11.94
C ASN A 572 -16.70 29.56 -11.99
N GLY A 573 -16.21 29.89 -13.19
CA GLY A 573 -14.95 30.62 -13.41
C GLY A 573 -13.75 29.70 -13.66
N LYS A 574 -12.54 30.26 -13.75
CA LYS A 574 -11.30 29.48 -14.00
C LYS A 574 -10.91 28.63 -12.77
N HIS A 575 -10.47 27.40 -13.01
CA HIS A 575 -9.90 26.53 -11.97
C HIS A 575 -8.46 26.96 -11.63
N ARG A 576 -8.01 26.71 -10.39
CA ARG A 576 -6.74 27.22 -9.86
C ARG A 576 -5.80 26.12 -9.36
N LEU A 577 -4.53 26.48 -9.24
CA LEU A 577 -3.50 25.81 -8.45
C LEU A 577 -3.06 26.79 -7.34
N PHE A 578 -3.17 26.38 -6.09
CA PHE A 578 -2.60 27.07 -4.94
C PHE A 578 -1.25 26.44 -4.59
N ILE A 579 -0.27 27.28 -4.25
CA ILE A 579 1.10 26.92 -3.93
C ILE A 579 1.46 27.58 -2.60
N PHE A 580 1.65 26.76 -1.57
CA PHE A 580 2.25 27.15 -0.29
C PHE A 580 3.71 26.67 -0.29
N ALA A 581 4.66 27.61 -0.31
CA ALA A 581 6.12 27.38 -0.33
C ALA A 581 6.86 28.60 0.28
#